data_AF-A0AA36HRD3-F1
#
_entry.id   AF-A0AA36HRD3-F1
#
_cell.length_a   1.000
_cell.length_b   1.000
_cell.length_c   1.000
_cell.angle_alpha   90.00
_cell.angle_beta   90.00
_cell.angle_gamma   90.00
#
_symmetry.space_group_name_H-M   'P 1'
#
loop_
_entity.id
_entity.type
_entity.pdbx_description
1 polymer ?
#
loop_
_entity_poly.entity_id
_entity_poly.type
_entity_poly.pdbx_seq_one_letter_code
_entity_poly.pdbx_strand_id
1 'polypeptide(L)'
;MRSAAMLPGQLQDFSIRNAECFCCSNNHRYPDTGAWLQCDRRLVFKTLRQWYGDDWEEGETFLDNFDTQVRNRLRDEVLQGVLGAGMLHLEYTLSLVYVVYLPFLSYWMREVARGPEEELAGWEMLAWSVKQVCKVAKHPIGGLMNMWLLVAACTVGLSLTRHCSQSLAALAISFPAICLASFVWMPFELLQSLTDETSVLMLIPVLVYGALASYLYKPRRYRAQDGRTEHAHSLSVDALKEMPKEEKMPTEAEDTLNV
;
A
#
# COMPACT_ATOMS: atom_id res chain seq x y z
N MET A 1 -7.95 4.49 -17.73
CA MET A 1 -6.86 4.49 -16.73
C MET A 1 -5.56 4.12 -17.44
N ARG A 2 -4.54 4.98 -17.40
CA ARG A 2 -3.21 4.63 -17.94
C ARG A 2 -2.66 3.47 -17.12
N SER A 3 -2.10 2.46 -17.79
CA SER A 3 -1.59 1.26 -17.13
C SER A 3 -0.52 1.64 -16.10
N ALA A 4 -0.56 1.05 -14.90
CA ALA A 4 0.47 1.23 -13.87
C ALA A 4 1.90 0.92 -14.39
N ALA A 5 2.01 0.14 -15.47
CA ALA A 5 3.27 -0.12 -16.17
C ALA A 5 3.92 1.14 -16.77
N MET A 6 3.15 2.19 -17.08
CA MET A 6 3.65 3.47 -17.60
C MET A 6 4.10 4.43 -16.50
N LEU A 7 3.75 4.15 -15.25
CA LEU A 7 4.00 5.03 -14.10
C LEU A 7 5.48 5.43 -13.94
N PRO A 8 6.48 4.54 -14.16
CA PRO A 8 7.88 4.94 -14.12
C PRO A 8 8.22 6.06 -15.12
N GLY A 9 7.76 5.93 -16.36
CA GLY A 9 7.98 6.96 -17.39
C GLY A 9 7.22 8.25 -17.09
N GLN A 10 5.97 8.14 -16.62
CA GLN A 10 5.17 9.30 -16.24
C GLN A 10 5.81 10.10 -15.09
N LEU A 11 6.41 9.43 -14.12
CA LEU A 11 7.10 10.07 -13.00
C LEU A 11 8.48 10.58 -13.39
N GLN A 12 9.16 9.94 -14.34
CA GLN A 12 10.46 10.40 -14.86
C GLN A 12 10.34 11.74 -15.61
N ASP A 13 9.31 11.86 -16.46
CA ASP A 13 9.08 13.05 -17.29
C ASP A 13 8.08 14.03 -16.66
N PHE A 14 7.74 13.84 -15.39
CA PHE A 14 6.77 14.66 -14.68
C PHE A 14 7.20 16.12 -14.68
N SER A 15 6.32 17.05 -15.06
CA SER A 15 6.48 18.47 -14.76
C SER A 15 5.16 19.11 -14.41
N ILE A 16 5.11 19.86 -13.32
CA ILE A 16 3.92 20.58 -12.89
C ILE A 16 3.48 21.63 -13.92
N ARG A 17 4.40 22.15 -14.74
CA ARG A 17 4.09 23.09 -15.82
C ARG A 17 3.27 22.46 -16.94
N ASN A 18 3.44 21.15 -17.13
CA ASN A 18 2.69 20.36 -18.12
C ASN A 18 1.31 19.92 -17.59
N ALA A 19 0.97 20.23 -16.33
CA ALA A 19 -0.33 19.86 -15.78
C ALA A 19 -1.46 20.68 -16.42
N GLU A 20 -2.41 20.00 -17.05
CA GLU A 20 -3.58 20.63 -17.65
C GLU A 20 -4.64 20.93 -16.57
N CYS A 21 -5.10 22.17 -16.54
CA CYS A 21 -6.15 22.68 -15.66
C CYS A 21 -7.43 22.91 -16.45
N PHE A 22 -8.59 22.56 -15.88
CA PHE A 22 -9.89 22.79 -16.52
C PHE A 22 -10.12 24.27 -16.85
N CYS A 23 -9.71 25.17 -15.96
CA CYS A 23 -9.81 26.61 -16.22
C CYS A 23 -8.98 27.02 -17.45
N CYS A 24 -7.83 26.39 -17.68
CA CYS A 24 -6.91 26.71 -18.75
C CYS A 24 -7.39 26.15 -20.10
N SER A 25 -7.94 24.94 -20.11
CA SER A 25 -8.51 24.32 -21.31
C SER A 25 -9.76 25.04 -21.83
N ASN A 26 -10.45 25.81 -20.98
CA ASN A 26 -11.61 26.63 -21.36
C ASN A 26 -11.30 28.14 -21.42
N ASN A 27 -10.03 28.54 -21.63
CA ASN A 27 -9.63 29.97 -21.73
C ASN A 27 -10.11 30.83 -20.54
N HIS A 28 -10.13 30.28 -19.34
CA HIS A 28 -10.64 30.91 -18.12
C HIS A 28 -12.10 31.35 -18.21
N ARG A 29 -12.92 30.59 -18.95
CA ARG A 29 -14.36 30.80 -19.07
C ARG A 29 -15.11 29.51 -18.75
N TYR A 30 -16.19 29.60 -17.98
CA TYR A 30 -17.07 28.48 -17.73
C TYR A 30 -17.85 28.15 -19.02
N PRO A 31 -17.87 26.89 -19.49
CA PRO A 31 -18.39 26.55 -20.82
C PRO A 31 -19.88 26.86 -21.01
N ASP A 32 -20.71 26.71 -19.97
CA ASP A 32 -22.16 26.90 -20.11
C ASP A 32 -22.62 28.34 -19.89
N THR A 33 -21.90 29.11 -19.07
CA THR A 33 -22.33 30.44 -18.60
C THR A 33 -21.47 31.58 -19.13
N GLY A 34 -20.28 31.29 -19.64
CA GLY A 34 -19.29 32.30 -20.01
C GLY A 34 -18.67 33.05 -18.81
N ALA A 35 -19.01 32.66 -17.57
CA ALA A 35 -18.46 33.28 -16.38
C ALA A 35 -16.93 33.14 -16.34
N TRP A 36 -16.23 34.17 -15.86
CA TRP A 36 -14.77 34.11 -15.74
C TRP A 36 -14.35 33.16 -14.61
N LEU A 37 -13.35 32.32 -14.86
CA LEU A 37 -12.81 31.37 -13.89
C LEU A 37 -11.43 31.81 -13.40
N GLN A 38 -11.24 31.79 -12.08
CA GLN A 38 -9.91 31.93 -11.50
C GLN A 38 -8.99 30.80 -11.98
N CYS A 39 -7.71 31.12 -12.14
CA CYS A 39 -6.73 30.16 -12.62
C CYS A 39 -6.23 29.29 -11.47
N ASP A 40 -6.70 28.04 -11.39
CA ASP A 40 -6.24 27.08 -10.37
C ASP A 40 -4.72 26.87 -10.40
N ARG A 41 -4.10 26.93 -11.59
CA ARG A 41 -2.64 26.83 -11.74
C ARG A 41 -1.91 27.94 -10.99
N ARG A 42 -2.43 29.18 -11.00
CA ARG A 42 -1.82 30.29 -10.24
C ARG A 42 -1.90 30.06 -8.75
N LEU A 43 -3.04 29.52 -8.28
CA LEU A 43 -3.21 29.18 -6.87
C LEU A 43 -2.22 28.09 -6.44
N VAL A 44 -2.14 27.00 -7.20
CA VAL A 44 -1.18 25.91 -6.94
C VAL A 44 0.26 26.43 -6.95
N PHE A 45 0.65 27.25 -7.93
CA PHE A 45 2.01 27.78 -8.01
C PHE A 45 2.33 28.71 -6.83
N LYS A 46 1.37 29.51 -6.37
CA LYS A 46 1.54 30.34 -5.17
C LYS A 46 1.82 29.46 -3.95
N THR A 47 1.07 28.38 -3.77
CA THR A 47 1.29 27.42 -2.67
C THR A 47 2.64 26.72 -2.79
N LEU A 48 3.02 26.28 -4.00
CA LEU A 48 4.33 25.66 -4.23
C LEU A 48 5.48 26.63 -3.94
N ARG A 49 5.32 27.92 -4.26
CA ARG A 49 6.31 28.95 -3.89
C ARG A 49 6.46 29.07 -2.38
N GLN A 50 5.37 28.98 -1.63
CA GLN A 50 5.41 29.00 -0.16
C GLN A 50 6.09 27.76 0.43
N TRP A 51 5.98 26.60 -0.23
CA TRP A 51 6.52 25.34 0.29
C TRP A 51 7.95 25.02 -0.17
N TYR A 52 8.33 25.48 -1.36
CA TYR A 52 9.58 25.08 -2.03
C TYR A 52 10.42 26.26 -2.53
N GLY A 53 9.96 27.50 -2.33
CA GLY A 53 10.72 28.71 -2.65
C GLY A 53 11.41 29.24 -1.41
N ASP A 54 12.63 29.73 -1.60
CA ASP A 54 13.32 30.53 -0.59
C ASP A 54 12.97 32.02 -0.79
N ASP A 55 12.97 32.80 0.30
CA ASP A 55 12.61 34.23 0.28
C ASP A 55 13.46 35.08 -0.70
N TRP A 56 14.65 34.59 -1.01
CA TRP A 56 15.65 35.25 -1.85
C TRP A 56 15.67 34.76 -3.30
N GLU A 57 14.93 33.69 -3.62
CA GLU A 57 14.90 33.15 -4.98
C GLU A 57 13.93 33.92 -5.86
N GLU A 58 14.48 34.57 -6.90
CA GLU A 58 13.71 35.16 -7.99
C GLU A 58 13.41 34.10 -9.07
N GLY A 59 12.21 34.16 -9.63
CA GLY A 59 11.79 33.27 -10.73
C GLY A 59 10.95 32.07 -10.30
N GLU A 60 11.04 30.99 -11.07
CA GLU A 60 10.23 29.76 -10.92
C GLU A 60 11.05 28.54 -10.44
N THR A 61 12.18 28.75 -9.77
CA THR A 61 13.05 27.69 -9.23
C THR A 61 12.31 26.73 -8.30
N PHE A 62 11.36 27.24 -7.51
CA PHE A 62 10.49 26.45 -6.63
C PHE A 62 9.68 25.37 -7.38
N LEU A 63 9.32 25.59 -8.66
CA LEU A 63 8.64 24.58 -9.48
C LEU A 63 9.60 23.45 -9.88
N ASP A 64 10.87 23.76 -10.14
CA ASP A 64 11.89 22.75 -10.46
C ASP A 64 12.26 21.93 -9.22
N ASN A 65 12.28 22.55 -8.05
CA ASN A 65 12.44 21.87 -6.76
C ASN A 65 11.30 20.88 -6.52
N PHE A 66 10.05 21.30 -6.75
CA PHE A 66 8.89 20.41 -6.66
C PHE A 66 8.96 19.27 -7.68
N ASP A 67 9.23 19.56 -8.96
CA ASP A 67 9.38 18.55 -10.01
C ASP A 67 10.46 17.53 -9.64
N THR A 68 11.58 17.99 -9.08
CA THR A 68 12.69 17.13 -8.62
C THR A 68 12.25 16.23 -7.46
N GLN A 69 11.48 16.75 -6.50
CA GLN A 69 10.92 15.95 -5.40
C GLN A 69 9.96 14.88 -5.93
N VAL A 70 9.12 15.20 -6.92
CA VAL A 70 8.21 14.23 -7.53
C VAL A 70 8.99 13.16 -8.31
N ARG A 71 9.93 13.57 -9.18
CA ARG A 71 10.71 12.67 -10.04
C ARG A 71 11.64 11.73 -9.27
N ASN A 72 12.13 12.16 -8.12
CA ASN A 72 13.06 11.37 -7.31
C ASN A 72 12.34 10.71 -6.15
N ARG A 73 11.79 11.50 -5.22
CA ARG A 73 11.24 10.98 -3.97
C ARG A 73 9.91 10.26 -4.17
N LEU A 74 8.93 10.93 -4.79
CA LEU A 74 7.63 10.29 -5.03
C LEU A 74 7.79 9.10 -5.98
N ARG A 75 8.62 9.22 -7.01
CA ARG A 75 8.95 8.10 -7.89
C ARG A 75 9.50 6.93 -7.10
N ASP A 76 10.51 7.12 -6.28
CA ASP A 76 11.12 6.00 -5.58
C ASP A 76 10.15 5.40 -4.54
N GLU A 77 9.38 6.21 -3.82
CA GLU A 77 8.34 5.74 -2.88
C GLU A 77 7.21 4.97 -3.58
N VAL A 78 6.64 5.54 -4.66
CA VAL A 78 5.54 4.95 -5.42
C VAL A 78 6.01 3.73 -6.20
N LEU A 79 7.14 3.81 -6.90
CA LEU A 79 7.65 2.65 -7.63
C LEU A 79 8.05 1.53 -6.68
N GLN A 80 8.57 1.81 -5.48
CA GLN A 80 8.81 0.75 -4.51
C GLN A 80 7.54 0.19 -3.87
N GLY A 81 6.54 1.03 -3.60
CA GLY A 81 5.27 0.60 -3.03
C GLY A 81 4.32 -0.08 -4.02
N VAL A 82 4.39 0.26 -5.30
CA VAL A 82 3.49 -0.23 -6.35
C VAL A 82 4.15 -1.29 -7.25
N LEU A 83 5.44 -1.15 -7.57
CA LEU A 83 6.15 -2.06 -8.50
C LEU A 83 7.28 -2.86 -7.84
N GLY A 84 7.91 -2.31 -6.81
CA GLY A 84 8.81 -3.05 -5.94
C GLY A 84 8.00 -4.06 -5.17
N ALA A 85 8.62 -5.15 -4.73
CA ALA A 85 8.02 -6.12 -3.83
C ALA A 85 7.64 -5.54 -2.44
N GLY A 86 7.47 -4.22 -2.33
CA GLY A 86 6.83 -3.55 -1.21
C GLY A 86 5.46 -4.14 -1.02
N MET A 87 5.36 -5.03 -0.03
CA MET A 87 4.13 -5.71 0.28
C MET A 87 3.04 -4.68 0.58
N LEU A 88 1.81 -5.03 0.24
CA LEU A 88 0.63 -4.41 0.83
C LEU A 88 0.88 -4.24 2.33
N HIS A 89 0.50 -3.08 2.87
CA HIS A 89 0.68 -2.75 4.28
C HIS A 89 0.26 -3.97 5.13
N LEU A 90 1.13 -4.44 6.02
CA LEU A 90 0.92 -5.70 6.75
C LEU A 90 -0.44 -5.69 7.45
N GLU A 91 -0.82 -4.55 8.04
CA GLU A 91 -2.12 -4.37 8.69
C GLU A 91 -3.31 -4.57 7.75
N TYR A 92 -3.22 -4.02 6.53
CA TYR A 92 -4.26 -4.20 5.52
C TYR A 92 -4.32 -5.66 5.06
N THR A 93 -3.16 -6.27 4.82
CA THR A 93 -3.09 -7.68 4.40
C THR A 93 -3.64 -8.61 5.47
N LEU A 94 -3.25 -8.42 6.73
CA LEU A 94 -3.77 -9.18 7.86
C LEU A 94 -5.29 -9.01 7.96
N SER A 95 -5.80 -7.78 7.88
CA SER A 95 -7.25 -7.52 7.93
C SER A 95 -7.99 -8.26 6.83
N LEU A 96 -7.49 -8.19 5.60
CA LEU A 96 -8.10 -8.88 4.46
C LEU A 96 -8.07 -10.41 4.63
N VAL A 97 -6.93 -10.95 5.04
CA VAL A 97 -6.75 -12.39 5.31
C VAL A 97 -7.70 -12.85 6.42
N TYR A 98 -7.75 -12.15 7.56
CA TYR A 98 -8.62 -12.51 8.67
C TYR A 98 -10.09 -12.46 8.31
N VAL A 99 -10.53 -11.40 7.62
CA VAL A 99 -11.93 -11.23 7.21
C VAL A 99 -12.38 -12.36 6.29
N VAL A 100 -11.53 -12.75 5.33
CA VAL A 100 -11.82 -13.88 4.41
C VAL A 100 -11.97 -15.20 5.18
N TYR A 101 -11.31 -15.35 6.33
CA TYR A 101 -11.36 -16.58 7.14
C TYR A 101 -12.43 -16.60 8.24
N LEU A 102 -13.12 -15.49 8.50
CA LEU A 102 -14.20 -15.44 9.50
C LEU A 102 -15.28 -16.52 9.32
N PRO A 103 -15.75 -16.85 8.09
CA PRO A 103 -16.74 -17.92 7.91
C PRO A 103 -16.24 -19.28 8.41
N PHE A 104 -14.96 -19.59 8.22
CA PHE A 104 -14.36 -20.86 8.65
C PHE A 104 -14.21 -20.97 10.16
N LEU A 105 -14.07 -19.84 10.86
CA LEU A 105 -14.01 -19.81 12.31
C LEU A 105 -15.30 -20.37 12.93
N SER A 106 -16.46 -20.14 12.30
CA SER A 106 -17.74 -20.69 12.77
C SER A 106 -17.80 -22.22 12.70
N TYR A 107 -17.22 -22.81 11.65
CA TYR A 107 -17.12 -24.26 11.50
C TYR A 107 -16.21 -24.86 12.57
N TRP A 108 -15.05 -24.23 12.79
CA TRP A 108 -14.13 -24.66 13.85
C TRP A 108 -14.73 -24.54 15.24
N MET A 109 -15.44 -23.44 15.56
CA MET A 109 -16.11 -23.27 16.85
C MET A 109 -17.11 -24.42 17.10
N ARG A 110 -17.80 -24.88 16.06
CA ARG A 110 -18.69 -26.04 16.16
C ARG A 110 -17.93 -27.34 16.42
N GLU A 111 -16.78 -27.55 15.78
CA GLU A 111 -15.93 -28.73 16.00
C GLU A 111 -15.38 -28.76 17.42
N VAL A 112 -14.84 -27.63 17.91
CA VAL A 112 -14.36 -27.52 19.30
C VAL A 112 -15.49 -27.71 20.31
N ALA A 113 -16.68 -27.16 20.04
CA ALA A 113 -17.84 -27.32 20.92
C ALA A 113 -18.35 -28.76 21.00
N ARG A 114 -18.11 -29.59 19.98
CA ARG A 114 -18.42 -31.03 20.04
C ARG A 114 -17.46 -31.80 20.94
N GLY A 115 -16.24 -31.31 21.13
CA GLY A 115 -15.19 -32.00 21.85
C GLY A 115 -14.58 -33.18 21.07
N PRO A 116 -13.61 -33.89 21.65
CA PRO A 116 -13.07 -35.13 21.09
C PRO A 116 -14.12 -36.26 21.11
N GLU A 117 -14.00 -37.23 20.20
CA GLU A 117 -14.91 -38.39 20.17
C GLU A 117 -14.68 -39.34 21.36
N GLU A 118 -13.46 -39.39 21.88
CA GLU A 118 -13.07 -40.20 23.03
C GLU A 118 -12.81 -39.30 24.27
N GLU A 119 -13.00 -39.85 25.47
CA GLU A 119 -12.67 -39.15 26.72
C GLU A 119 -11.15 -38.99 26.87
N LEU A 120 -10.61 -37.88 26.37
CA LEU A 120 -9.19 -37.54 26.48
C LEU A 120 -8.87 -36.90 27.83
N ALA A 121 -7.72 -37.25 28.42
CA ALA A 121 -7.22 -36.65 29.65
C ALA A 121 -5.73 -36.30 29.58
N GLY A 122 -5.29 -35.39 30.45
CA GLY A 122 -3.86 -35.04 30.59
C GLY A 122 -3.23 -34.53 29.29
N TRP A 123 -2.17 -35.22 28.83
CA TRP A 123 -1.42 -34.86 27.63
C TRP A 123 -2.25 -34.96 26.34
N GLU A 124 -3.14 -35.94 26.25
CA GLU A 124 -3.93 -36.18 25.03
C GLU A 124 -4.90 -35.03 24.77
N MET A 125 -5.53 -34.51 25.84
CA MET A 125 -6.39 -33.35 25.75
C MET A 125 -5.62 -32.08 25.34
N LEU A 126 -4.39 -31.89 25.85
CA LEU A 126 -3.53 -30.80 25.44
C LEU A 126 -3.15 -30.92 23.95
N ALA A 127 -2.75 -32.12 23.51
CA ALA A 127 -2.36 -32.36 22.14
C ALA A 127 -3.52 -32.17 21.16
N TRP A 128 -4.72 -32.66 21.49
CA TRP A 128 -5.95 -32.38 20.73
C TRP A 128 -6.22 -30.87 20.66
N SER A 129 -6.12 -30.16 21.78
CA SER A 129 -6.34 -28.70 21.82
C SER A 129 -5.33 -27.95 20.93
N VAL A 130 -4.05 -28.32 20.98
CA VAL A 130 -3.02 -27.76 20.10
C VAL A 130 -3.32 -28.06 18.63
N LYS A 131 -3.73 -29.29 18.30
CA LYS A 131 -4.13 -29.67 16.94
C LYS A 131 -5.29 -28.81 16.44
N GLN A 132 -6.29 -28.54 17.28
CA GLN A 132 -7.43 -27.69 16.95
C GLN A 132 -7.00 -26.23 16.70
N VAL A 133 -6.09 -25.67 17.51
CA VAL A 133 -5.54 -24.33 17.26
C VAL A 133 -4.74 -24.30 15.95
N CYS A 134 -3.91 -25.31 15.68
CA CYS A 134 -3.16 -25.43 14.43
C CYS A 134 -4.07 -25.53 13.19
N LYS A 135 -5.20 -26.25 13.29
CA LYS A 135 -6.22 -26.33 12.22
C LYS A 135 -6.80 -24.97 11.87
N VAL A 136 -6.96 -24.05 12.83
CA VAL A 136 -7.39 -22.67 12.54
C VAL A 136 -6.23 -21.84 12.02
N ALA A 137 -5.09 -21.89 12.71
CA ALA A 137 -3.94 -21.05 12.42
C ALA A 137 -3.35 -21.29 11.01
N LYS A 138 -3.46 -22.51 10.46
CA LYS A 138 -3.00 -22.80 9.09
C LYS A 138 -3.66 -21.89 8.05
N HIS A 139 -4.91 -21.47 8.27
CA HIS A 139 -5.65 -20.68 7.31
C HIS A 139 -5.08 -19.27 7.09
N PRO A 140 -4.98 -18.40 8.11
CA PRO A 140 -4.38 -17.08 7.94
C PRO A 140 -2.91 -17.16 7.54
N ILE A 141 -2.14 -18.13 8.06
CA ILE A 141 -0.73 -18.31 7.66
C ILE A 141 -0.61 -18.67 6.18
N GLY A 142 -1.39 -19.65 5.70
CA GLY A 142 -1.43 -20.02 4.29
C GLY A 142 -1.96 -18.90 3.41
N GLY A 143 -2.93 -18.13 3.89
CA GLY A 143 -3.44 -16.93 3.21
C GLY A 143 -2.38 -15.85 3.02
N LEU A 144 -1.60 -15.54 4.06
CA LEU A 144 -0.49 -14.58 3.97
C LEU A 144 0.57 -15.04 2.97
N MET A 145 0.94 -16.32 3.00
CA MET A 145 1.89 -16.88 2.05
C MET A 145 1.39 -16.82 0.61
N ASN A 146 0.14 -17.20 0.38
CA ASN A 146 -0.49 -17.12 -0.93
C ASN A 146 -0.56 -15.68 -1.43
N MET A 147 -0.91 -14.72 -0.57
CA MET A 147 -0.94 -13.32 -0.96
C MET A 147 0.44 -12.83 -1.39
N TRP A 148 1.49 -13.18 -0.63
CA TRP A 148 2.86 -12.85 -1.00
C TRP A 148 3.27 -13.47 -2.34
N LEU A 149 2.98 -14.76 -2.54
CA LEU A 149 3.26 -15.47 -3.80
C LEU A 149 2.52 -14.83 -4.98
N LEU A 150 1.25 -14.44 -4.80
CA LEU A 150 0.45 -13.78 -5.83
C LEU A 150 1.01 -12.40 -6.17
N VAL A 151 1.42 -11.60 -5.18
CA VAL A 151 2.06 -10.30 -5.43
C VAL A 151 3.39 -10.49 -6.18
N ALA A 152 4.22 -11.46 -5.78
CA ALA A 152 5.45 -11.79 -6.49
C ALA A 152 5.18 -12.26 -7.93
N ALA A 153 4.17 -13.11 -8.14
CA ALA A 153 3.74 -13.56 -9.45
C ALA A 153 3.25 -12.38 -10.32
N CYS A 154 2.47 -11.45 -9.75
CA CYS A 154 2.01 -10.24 -10.44
C CYS A 154 3.17 -9.34 -10.86
N THR A 155 4.18 -9.13 -10.01
CA THR A 155 5.35 -8.30 -10.37
C THR A 155 6.16 -8.92 -11.52
N VAL A 156 6.37 -10.23 -11.49
CA VAL A 156 6.96 -10.98 -12.62
C VAL A 156 6.09 -10.86 -13.87
N GLY A 157 4.77 -10.90 -13.72
CA GLY A 157 3.83 -10.78 -14.85
C GLY A 157 3.84 -9.44 -15.51
N LEU A 158 3.88 -8.37 -14.73
CA LEU A 158 4.05 -7.03 -15.28
C LEU A 158 5.35 -6.92 -16.08
N SER A 159 6.45 -7.53 -15.64
CA SER A 159 7.69 -7.59 -16.43
C SER A 159 7.51 -8.38 -17.74
N LEU A 160 6.81 -9.51 -17.69
CA LEU A 160 6.58 -10.37 -18.85
C LEU A 160 5.71 -9.70 -19.92
N THR A 161 4.72 -8.89 -19.51
CA THR A 161 3.86 -8.13 -20.46
C THR A 161 4.61 -7.13 -21.33
N ARG A 162 5.88 -6.82 -21.01
CA ARG A 162 6.75 -6.02 -21.90
C ARG A 162 7.20 -6.80 -23.14
N HIS A 163 7.21 -8.13 -23.07
CA HIS A 163 7.76 -9.01 -24.11
C HIS A 163 6.69 -9.86 -24.81
N CYS A 164 5.53 -10.05 -24.20
CA CYS A 164 4.45 -10.85 -24.76
C CYS A 164 3.06 -10.26 -24.49
N SER A 165 2.03 -10.81 -25.16
CA SER A 165 0.65 -10.40 -24.95
C SER A 165 0.18 -10.65 -23.51
N GLN A 166 -0.74 -9.82 -23.02
CA GLN A 166 -1.25 -9.91 -21.64
C GLN A 166 -1.81 -11.29 -21.30
N SER A 167 -2.54 -11.92 -22.23
CA SER A 167 -3.11 -13.26 -22.03
C SER A 167 -2.04 -14.33 -21.89
N LEU A 168 -0.96 -14.26 -22.68
CA LEU A 168 0.14 -15.22 -22.60
C LEU A 168 0.91 -15.06 -21.28
N ALA A 169 1.16 -13.81 -20.86
CA ALA A 169 1.78 -13.52 -19.57
C ALA A 169 0.95 -14.04 -18.39
N ALA A 170 -0.37 -13.82 -18.42
CA ALA A 170 -1.28 -14.29 -17.39
C ALA A 170 -1.29 -15.82 -17.30
N LEU A 171 -1.38 -16.52 -18.44
CA LEU A 171 -1.32 -17.99 -18.47
C LEU A 171 0.02 -18.53 -17.97
N ALA A 172 1.13 -17.94 -18.40
CA ALA A 172 2.47 -18.36 -18.00
C ALA A 172 2.70 -18.28 -16.49
N ILE A 173 1.98 -17.39 -15.79
CA ILE A 173 2.18 -17.11 -14.37
C ILE A 173 1.12 -17.75 -13.49
N SER A 174 -0.10 -17.92 -13.99
CA SER A 174 -1.18 -18.54 -13.23
C SER A 174 -0.83 -19.98 -12.82
N PHE A 175 -0.26 -20.77 -13.73
CA PHE A 175 0.09 -22.16 -13.44
C PHE A 175 1.15 -22.28 -12.32
N PRO A 176 2.33 -21.63 -12.41
CA PRO A 176 3.31 -21.63 -11.31
C PRO A 176 2.73 -21.09 -10.00
N ALA A 177 1.92 -20.03 -10.05
CA ALA A 177 1.31 -19.46 -8.85
C ALA A 177 0.37 -20.46 -8.16
N ILE A 178 -0.46 -21.20 -8.91
CA ILE A 178 -1.33 -22.24 -8.38
C ILE A 178 -0.51 -23.40 -7.79
N CYS A 179 0.55 -23.83 -8.47
CA CYS A 179 1.43 -24.89 -7.96
C CYS A 179 2.10 -24.49 -6.65
N LEU A 180 2.65 -23.26 -6.58
CA LEU A 180 3.30 -22.74 -5.38
C LEU A 180 2.29 -22.57 -4.25
N ALA A 181 1.10 -22.05 -4.53
CA ALA A 181 0.02 -21.96 -3.56
C ALA A 181 -0.37 -23.35 -3.02
N SER A 182 -0.52 -24.34 -3.90
CA SER A 182 -0.82 -25.73 -3.49
C SER A 182 0.27 -26.33 -2.61
N PHE A 183 1.54 -26.00 -2.91
CA PHE A 183 2.68 -26.46 -2.11
C PHE A 183 2.69 -25.88 -0.68
N VAL A 184 2.12 -24.70 -0.46
CA VAL A 184 1.95 -24.13 0.88
C VAL A 184 0.93 -24.93 1.70
N TRP A 185 -0.16 -25.41 1.08
CA TRP A 185 -1.23 -26.13 1.78
C TRP A 185 -0.95 -27.62 1.95
N MET A 186 -0.25 -28.24 0.99
CA MET A 186 -0.03 -29.69 0.94
C MET A 186 0.55 -30.27 2.25
N PRO A 187 1.55 -29.66 2.92
CA PRO A 187 2.09 -30.23 4.16
C PRO A 187 1.07 -30.25 5.30
N PHE A 188 0.16 -29.28 5.37
CA PHE A 188 -0.90 -29.27 6.38
C PHE A 188 -1.90 -30.40 6.14
N GLU A 189 -2.37 -30.59 4.90
CA GLU A 189 -3.32 -31.66 4.57
C GLU A 189 -2.69 -33.04 4.69
N LEU A 190 -1.42 -33.18 4.31
CA LEU A 190 -0.68 -34.42 4.44
C LEU A 190 -0.48 -34.80 5.91
N LEU A 191 -0.04 -33.87 6.76
CA LEU A 191 0.11 -34.14 8.19
C LEU A 191 -1.25 -34.36 8.86
N GLN A 192 -2.28 -33.62 8.48
CA GLN A 192 -3.63 -33.81 9.03
C GLN A 192 -4.19 -35.21 8.71
N SER A 193 -3.93 -35.74 7.51
CA SER A 193 -4.40 -37.07 7.09
C SER A 193 -3.55 -38.22 7.63
N LEU A 194 -2.26 -38.01 7.86
CA LEU A 194 -1.33 -39.04 8.34
C LEU A 194 -1.22 -39.14 9.86
N THR A 195 -1.74 -38.18 10.62
CA THR A 195 -1.51 -38.10 12.06
C THR A 195 -2.79 -38.23 12.88
N ASP A 196 -2.69 -39.04 13.95
CA ASP A 196 -3.77 -39.27 14.91
C ASP A 196 -4.20 -37.97 15.62
N GLU A 197 -5.39 -37.98 16.22
CA GLU A 197 -5.98 -36.81 16.90
C GLU A 197 -5.10 -36.23 18.02
N THR A 198 -4.26 -37.07 18.63
CA THR A 198 -3.34 -36.72 19.74
C THR A 198 -1.94 -36.32 19.27
N SER A 199 -1.70 -36.22 17.96
CA SER A 199 -0.39 -35.84 17.44
C SER A 199 -0.19 -34.32 17.39
N VAL A 200 0.94 -33.86 17.92
CA VAL A 200 1.38 -32.46 17.87
C VAL A 200 2.21 -32.12 16.62
N LEU A 201 2.41 -33.07 15.70
CA LEU A 201 3.25 -32.86 14.50
C LEU A 201 2.73 -31.74 13.58
N MET A 202 1.42 -31.44 13.64
CA MET A 202 0.80 -30.29 12.96
C MET A 202 1.40 -28.94 13.37
N LEU A 203 2.10 -28.86 14.50
CA LEU A 203 2.78 -27.64 14.94
C LEU A 203 3.97 -27.28 14.04
N ILE A 204 4.65 -28.27 13.45
CA ILE A 204 5.85 -28.06 12.62
C ILE A 204 5.57 -27.11 11.44
N PRO A 205 4.60 -27.39 10.54
CA PRO A 205 4.33 -26.47 9.42
C PRO A 205 3.83 -25.11 9.91
N VAL A 206 3.03 -25.04 10.99
CA VAL A 206 2.59 -23.76 11.57
C VAL A 206 3.78 -22.90 11.99
N LEU A 207 4.76 -23.47 12.68
CA LEU A 207 5.95 -22.73 13.12
C LEU A 207 6.85 -22.35 11.94
N VAL A 208 7.09 -23.26 11.00
CA VAL A 208 7.95 -23.01 9.83
C VAL A 208 7.34 -21.92 8.94
N TYR A 209 6.07 -22.06 8.55
CA TYR A 209 5.40 -21.06 7.72
C TYR A 209 5.11 -19.78 8.49
N GLY A 210 4.82 -19.83 9.79
CA GLY A 210 4.66 -18.65 10.63
C GLY A 210 5.96 -17.83 10.74
N ALA A 211 7.10 -18.50 10.93
CA ALA A 211 8.42 -17.86 10.93
C ALA A 211 8.77 -17.28 9.56
N LEU A 212 8.50 -18.03 8.48
CA LEU A 212 8.71 -17.54 7.12
C LEU A 212 7.80 -16.34 6.82
N ALA A 213 6.54 -16.36 7.24
CA ALA A 213 5.59 -15.24 7.03
C ALA A 213 6.14 -14.02 7.76
N SER A 214 6.51 -14.19 9.02
CA SER A 214 7.08 -13.12 9.84
C SER A 214 8.37 -12.55 9.24
N TYR A 215 9.21 -13.40 8.65
CA TYR A 215 10.44 -12.98 7.96
C TYR A 215 10.13 -12.21 6.67
N LEU A 216 9.22 -12.73 5.84
CA LEU A 216 8.84 -12.11 4.57
C LEU A 216 8.15 -10.76 4.80
N TYR A 217 7.25 -10.69 5.79
CA TYR A 217 6.51 -9.49 6.17
C TYR A 217 7.25 -8.55 7.12
N LYS A 218 8.45 -8.92 7.58
CA LYS A 218 9.28 -8.02 8.38
C LYS A 218 9.46 -6.75 7.56
N PRO A 219 9.00 -5.58 8.04
CA PRO A 219 9.18 -4.35 7.30
C PRO A 219 10.67 -4.25 7.04
N ARG A 220 11.06 -4.31 5.77
CA ARG A 220 12.41 -3.93 5.37
C ARG A 220 12.48 -2.49 5.81
N ARG A 221 13.08 -2.26 6.98
CA ARG A 221 13.31 -0.92 7.51
C ARG A 221 13.90 -0.18 6.35
N TYR A 222 13.08 0.69 5.76
CA TYR A 222 13.55 1.59 4.74
C TYR A 222 14.70 2.28 5.45
N ARG A 223 15.91 2.10 4.92
CA ARG A 223 17.08 2.82 5.40
C ARG A 223 16.86 4.25 4.96
N ALA A 224 15.88 4.89 5.60
CA ALA A 224 15.60 6.29 5.46
C ALA A 224 16.95 6.96 5.66
N GLN A 225 17.27 7.89 4.77
CA GLN A 225 18.33 8.85 4.98
C GLN A 225 17.94 9.69 6.20
N ASP A 226 18.13 9.12 7.37
CA ASP A 226 17.79 9.69 8.69
C ASP A 226 18.69 10.87 9.06
N GLY A 227 19.51 11.35 8.12
CA GLY A 227 20.33 12.55 8.31
C GLY A 227 19.74 13.83 7.70
N ARG A 228 18.71 13.78 6.84
CA ARG A 228 18.21 14.98 6.13
C ARG A 228 16.75 15.34 6.39
N THR A 229 15.89 14.37 6.68
CA THR A 229 14.47 14.65 6.93
C THR A 229 14.21 15.23 8.31
N GLU A 230 15.01 14.91 9.34
CA GLU A 230 14.89 15.60 10.64
C GLU A 230 15.18 17.09 10.51
N HIS A 231 16.13 17.48 9.64
CA HIS A 231 16.48 18.88 9.44
C HIS A 231 15.43 19.64 8.61
N ALA A 232 14.86 19.02 7.58
CA ALA A 232 13.79 19.64 6.80
C ALA A 232 12.46 19.76 7.59
N HIS A 233 12.18 18.79 8.46
CA HIS A 233 10.96 18.80 9.28
C HIS A 233 11.07 19.74 10.49
N SER A 234 12.27 19.95 11.05
CA SER A 234 12.48 21.01 12.04
C SER A 234 12.30 22.39 11.41
N LEU A 235 12.85 22.60 10.20
CA LEU A 235 12.75 23.90 9.51
C LEU A 235 11.31 24.26 9.13
N SER A 236 10.48 23.32 8.68
CA SER A 236 9.09 23.65 8.29
C SER A 236 8.16 23.89 9.49
N VAL A 237 8.35 23.17 10.60
CA VAL A 237 7.54 23.35 11.81
C VAL A 237 7.88 24.67 12.50
N ASP A 238 9.15 25.06 12.49
CA ASP A 238 9.57 26.35 13.04
C ASP A 238 9.14 27.51 12.12
N ALA A 239 9.21 27.35 10.79
CA ALA A 239 8.66 28.33 9.84
C ALA A 239 7.14 28.53 9.98
N LEU A 240 6.38 27.47 10.26
CA LEU A 240 4.93 27.57 10.50
C LEU A 240 4.59 28.25 11.83
N LYS A 241 5.47 28.19 12.83
CA LYS A 241 5.29 28.92 14.10
C LYS A 241 5.59 30.42 13.96
N GLU A 242 6.49 30.78 13.05
CA GLU A 242 6.85 32.18 12.80
C GLU A 242 5.98 32.89 11.76
N MET A 243 5.01 32.20 11.15
CA MET A 243 4.05 32.87 10.29
C MET A 243 3.31 33.95 11.09
N PRO A 244 3.41 35.23 10.69
CA PRO A 244 2.70 36.32 11.38
C PRO A 244 1.21 36.02 11.33
N LYS A 245 0.58 36.01 12.50
CA LYS A 245 -0.88 35.86 12.63
C LYS A 245 -1.52 36.86 11.69
N GLU A 246 -2.27 36.35 10.70
CA GLU A 246 -2.96 37.11 9.67
C GLU A 246 -3.42 38.46 10.21
N GLU A 247 -2.64 39.50 9.87
CA GLU A 247 -3.00 40.86 10.15
C GLU A 247 -4.26 41.11 9.33
N LYS A 248 -5.39 41.32 10.02
CA LYS A 248 -6.71 41.47 9.42
C LYS A 248 -6.61 42.40 8.22
N MET A 249 -6.73 41.81 7.03
CA MET A 249 -6.78 42.53 5.78
C MET A 249 -7.88 43.59 5.91
N PRO A 250 -7.56 44.89 5.77
CA PRO A 250 -8.56 45.93 5.94
C PRO A 250 -9.65 45.69 4.90
N THR A 251 -10.86 45.44 5.40
CA THR A 251 -12.08 45.48 4.60
C THR A 251 -12.16 46.87 3.99
N GLU A 252 -11.74 47.00 2.74
CA GLU A 252 -11.95 48.21 1.96
C GLU A 252 -13.45 48.49 1.92
N ALA A 253 -13.74 49.72 2.35
CA ALA A 253 -15.05 50.29 2.57
C ALA A 253 -16.00 50.04 1.41
N GLU A 254 -17.17 49.48 1.74
CA GLU A 254 -18.43 49.86 1.11
C GLU A 254 -18.62 51.36 1.37
N ASP A 255 -18.18 52.21 0.45
CA ASP A 255 -18.65 53.59 0.42
C ASP A 255 -18.81 54.10 -1.01
N THR A 256 -20.02 54.60 -1.27
CA THR A 256 -20.41 55.52 -2.35
C THR A 256 -20.68 54.96 -3.76
N LEU A 257 -21.84 54.31 -3.90
CA LEU A 257 -22.65 54.42 -5.12
C LEU A 257 -24.05 54.94 -4.74
N ASN A 258 -24.16 56.28 -4.64
CA ASN A 258 -25.41 57.01 -4.77
C ASN A 258 -25.37 57.73 -6.12
N VAL A 259 -26.03 57.16 -7.13
CA VAL A 259 -26.54 57.85 -8.33
C VAL A 259 -27.92 57.31 -8.62
#